data_AF-A0A917VFS3-F1
#
_entry.id   AF-A0A917VFS3-F1
#
_cell.length_a   1.000
_cell.length_b   1.000
_cell.length_c   1.000
_cell.angle_alpha   90.00
_cell.angle_beta   90.00
_cell.angle_gamma   90.00
#
_symmetry.space_group_name_H-M   'P 1'
#
loop_
_entity.id
_entity.type
_entity.pdbx_description
1 polymer ?
#
loop_
_entity_poly.entity_id
_entity_poly.type
_entity_poly.pdbx_seq_one_letter_code
_entity_poly.pdbx_strand_id
1 'polypeptide(L)' 'MNLTVTDTGRCLRVDVLDEGSSGRAPRVGEIDFVSDHGRGLWLVERIAARWGVREDEAGRTVWFEMAERRGPGGTESL' A
#
# COMPACT_ATOMS: atom_id res chain seq x y z
N MET A 1 -4.51 10.25 9.24
CA MET A 1 -4.12 9.10 8.40
C MET A 1 -5.39 8.58 7.72
N ASN A 2 -5.45 8.66 6.39
CA ASN A 2 -6.59 8.23 5.59
C ASN A 2 -6.17 7.07 4.67
N LEU A 3 -7.02 6.06 4.53
CA LEU A 3 -6.80 4.89 3.69
C LEU A 3 -7.90 4.82 2.64
N THR A 4 -7.52 4.88 1.37
CA THR A 4 -8.43 4.69 0.25
C THR A 4 -8.04 3.44 -0.52
N VAL A 5 -9.03 2.62 -0.87
CA VAL A 5 -8.85 1.44 -1.74
C VAL A 5 -9.75 1.61 -2.96
N THR A 6 -9.15 1.52 -4.14
CA THR A 6 -9.84 1.67 -5.42
C THR A 6 -9.59 0.44 -6.27
N ASP A 7 -10.66 -0.22 -6.71
CA ASP A 7 -10.58 -1.24 -7.76
C ASP A 7 -10.52 -0.56 -9.14
N THR A 8 -9.48 -0.89 -9.91
CA THR A 8 -9.28 -0.37 -11.27
C THR A 8 -9.74 -1.36 -12.35
N GLY A 9 -10.29 -2.52 -11.98
CA GLY A 9 -10.62 -3.64 -12.85
C GLY A 9 -9.40 -4.44 -13.35
N ARG A 10 -8.18 -4.06 -12.93
CA ARG A 10 -6.92 -4.75 -13.24
C ARG A 10 -6.05 -4.98 -12.02
N CYS A 11 -6.12 -4.05 -11.07
CA CYS A 11 -5.42 -4.10 -9.80
C CYS A 11 -6.21 -3.36 -8.73
N LEU A 12 -5.92 -3.70 -7.47
CA LEU A 12 -6.32 -2.91 -6.32
C LEU A 12 -5.28 -1.83 -6.10
N ARG A 13 -5.70 -0.57 -6.16
CA ARG A 13 -4.90 0.62 -5.84
C ARG A 13 -5.19 1.00 -4.39
N VAL A 14 -4.13 1.10 -3.58
CA VAL A 14 -4.22 1.53 -2.18
C VAL A 14 -3.43 2.82 -2.02
N ASP A 15 -4.06 3.82 -1.41
CA ASP A 15 -3.44 5.12 -1.09
C ASP A 15 -3.57 5.35 0.43
N VAL A 16 -2.41 5.56 1.07
CA VAL A 16 -2.28 5.78 2.52
C VAL A 16 -1.77 7.20 2.72
N LEU A 17 -2.68 8.14 3.02
CA LEU A 17 -2.36 9.53 3.29
C LEU A 17 -2.01 9.74 4.77
N ASP A 18 -0.88 10.35 5.01
CA ASP A 18 -0.44 10.87 6.30
C ASP A 18 -0.30 12.40 6.23
N GLU A 19 -1.29 13.09 6.79
CA GLU A 19 -1.37 14.56 6.91
C GLU A 19 -0.34 15.12 7.91
N GLY A 20 0.21 14.30 8.81
CA GLY A 20 1.10 14.72 9.90
C GLY A 20 2.59 14.67 9.57
N SER A 21 2.96 14.29 8.34
CA SER A 21 4.35 14.03 7.98
C SER A 21 5.13 15.32 7.65
N SER A 22 5.60 16.04 8.69
CA SER A 22 6.66 17.06 8.56
C SER A 22 8.08 16.46 8.67
N GLY A 23 8.19 15.13 8.65
CA GLY A 23 9.44 14.39 8.85
C GLY A 23 10.08 13.77 7.61
N ARG A 24 11.12 12.97 7.84
CA ARG A 24 11.91 12.26 6.80
C ARG A 24 11.04 11.39 5.89
N ALA A 25 11.38 11.31 4.61
CA ALA A 25 10.70 10.47 3.63
C ALA A 25 10.53 9.02 4.12
N PRO A 26 9.42 8.33 3.77
CA PRO A 26 9.22 6.94 4.11
C PRO A 26 10.32 6.13 3.44
N ARG A 27 10.93 5.23 4.20
CA ARG A 27 12.03 4.40 3.74
C ARG A 27 11.77 2.97 4.18
N VAL A 28 12.11 2.01 3.32
CA VAL A 28 12.19 0.62 3.74
C VAL A 28 13.29 0.54 4.80
N GLY A 29 12.89 0.28 6.04
CA GLY A 29 13.81 0.09 7.16
C GLY A 29 14.37 -1.33 7.16
N GLU A 30 15.47 -1.52 7.89
CA GLU A 30 15.90 -2.86 8.28
C GLU A 30 14.82 -3.50 9.15
N ILE A 31 14.47 -4.76 8.88
CA ILE A 31 13.50 -5.46 9.71
C ILE A 31 14.16 -5.85 11.01
N ASP A 32 13.62 -5.33 12.10
CA ASP A 32 13.74 -5.94 13.41
C ASP A 32 12.51 -6.85 13.64
N PHE A 33 12.74 -8.16 13.67
CA PHE A 33 11.68 -9.16 13.87
C PHE A 33 11.10 -9.15 15.30
N VAL A 34 11.74 -8.45 16.24
CA VAL A 34 11.26 -8.25 17.61
C VAL A 34 10.47 -6.94 17.74
N SER A 35 10.49 -6.08 16.71
CA SER A 35 9.78 -4.80 16.69
C SER A 35 8.34 -4.93 16.16
N ASP A 36 7.42 -4.26 16.85
CA ASP A 36 6.00 -4.17 16.46
C ASP A 36 5.73 -3.14 15.35
N HIS A 37 6.77 -2.45 14.85
CA HIS A 37 6.66 -1.36 13.90
C HIS A 37 7.63 -1.51 12.71
N GLY A 38 7.50 -0.65 11.70
CA GLY A 38 8.48 -0.55 10.60
C GLY A 38 8.36 -1.59 9.48
N ARG A 39 7.45 -2.58 9.60
CA ARG A 39 7.28 -3.65 8.60
C ARG A 39 6.40 -3.28 7.41
N GLY A 40 5.61 -2.21 7.50
CA GLY A 40 4.60 -1.84 6.49
C GLY A 40 5.20 -1.62 5.10
N LEU A 41 6.22 -0.76 4.99
CA LEU A 41 6.88 -0.50 3.70
C LEU A 41 7.66 -1.70 3.18
N TRP A 42 8.26 -2.49 4.06
CA TRP A 42 8.90 -3.74 3.65
C TRP A 42 7.87 -4.71 3.06
N LEU A 43 6.69 -4.82 3.66
CA LEU A 43 5.63 -5.67 3.13
C LEU A 43 5.17 -5.16 1.75
N VAL A 44 4.94 -3.85 1.63
CA VAL A 44 4.57 -3.21 0.35
C VAL A 44 5.61 -3.50 -0.73
N GLU A 45 6.91 -3.33 -0.43
CA GLU A 45 8.01 -3.66 -1.36
C GLU A 45 7.96 -5.11 -1.85
N ARG A 46 7.45 -6.04 -1.03
CA ARG A 46 7.42 -7.47 -1.35
C ARG A 46 6.15 -7.92 -2.08
N ILE A 47 5.01 -7.27 -1.85
CA ILE A 47 3.71 -7.73 -2.37
C ILE A 47 3.16 -6.86 -3.51
N ALA A 48 3.62 -5.61 -3.61
CA ALA A 48 3.10 -4.68 -4.59
C ALA A 48 3.72 -4.96 -5.97
N ALA A 49 2.89 -4.89 -7.01
CA ALA A 49 3.37 -4.85 -8.38
C ALA A 49 4.10 -3.53 -8.68
N ARG A 50 3.59 -2.44 -8.10
CA ARG A 50 4.15 -1.08 -8.18
C ARG A 50 3.82 -0.35 -6.90
N TRP A 51 4.72 0.50 -6.43
CA TRP A 51 4.46 1.37 -5.30
C TRP A 51 5.31 2.63 -5.39
N GLY A 52 4.97 3.63 -4.58
CA GLY A 52 5.76 4.84 -4.48
C GLY A 52 5.22 5.79 -3.41
N VAL A 53 5.78 7.00 -3.40
CA VAL A 53 5.41 8.06 -2.48
C VAL A 53 5.03 9.29 -3.32
N ARG A 54 3.91 9.93 -2.97
CA ARG A 54 3.49 11.24 -3.49
C ARG A 54 3.40 12.21 -2.32
N GLU A 55 3.85 13.44 -2.52
CA GLU A 55 3.68 14.54 -1.58
C GLU A 55 2.86 15.63 -2.26
N ASP A 56 1.83 16.13 -1.58
CA ASP A 56 0.97 17.23 -2.03
C ASP A 56 0.52 18.06 -0.82
N GLU A 57 -0.32 19.09 -1.04
CA GLU A 57 -0.78 19.98 0.03
C GLU A 57 -1.56 19.25 1.15
N ALA A 58 -2.14 18.08 0.85
CA ALA A 58 -2.83 17.28 1.85
C ALA A 58 -1.87 16.45 2.72
N GLY A 59 -0.58 16.37 2.34
CA GLY A 59 0.45 15.66 3.07
C GLY A 59 1.13 14.59 2.22
N ARG A 60 1.55 13.50 2.87
CA ARG A 60 2.32 12.44 2.21
C ARG A 60 1.47 11.20 2.00
N THR A 61 1.38 10.75 0.75
CA THR A 61 0.69 9.52 0.38
C THR A 61 1.70 8.43 0.00
N VAL A 62 1.70 7.31 0.72
CA VAL A 62 2.30 6.06 0.22
C VAL A 62 1.23 5.35 -0.60
N TRP A 63 1.56 4.96 -1.83
CA TRP A 63 0.63 4.25 -2.70
C TRP A 63 1.21 2.94 -3.19
N PHE A 64 0.36 1.94 -3.41
CA PHE A 64 0.75 0.68 -4.00
C PHE A 64 -0.37 0.00 -4.78
N GLU A 65 0.02 -0.81 -5.76
CA GLU A 65 -0.87 -1.58 -6.64
C GLU A 65 -0.67 -3.08 -6.39
N MET A 66 -1.74 -3.79 -6.06
CA MET A 66 -1.75 -5.25 -5.97
C MET A 66 -2.45 -5.83 -7.18
N ALA A 67 -1.78 -6.74 -7.91
CA ALA A 67 -2.44 -7.46 -8.98
C ALA A 67 -3.64 -8.23 -8.43
N GLU A 68 -4.78 -8.14 -9.11
CA GLU A 68 -5.92 -8.96 -8.75
C GLU A 68 -5.53 -10.43 -8.98
N ARG A 69 -5.39 -11.21 -7.90
CA ARG A 69 -5.34 -12.66 -8.03
C ARG A 69 -6.75 -13.09 -8.43
N ARG A 70 -7.00 -13.22 -9.73
CA ARG A 70 -8.21 -13.90 -10.20
C ARG A 70 -8.28 -15.27 -9.52
N GLY A 71 -9.23 -15.44 -8.60
CA GLY A 71 -9.67 -16.77 -8.23
C GLY A 71 -10.25 -17.45 -9.48
N PRO A 72 -10.31 -18.79 -9.53
CA PRO A 72 -11.18 -19.43 -10.51
C PRO A 72 -12.56 -18.79 -10.36
N GLY A 73 -13.07 -18.19 -11.44
CA GLY A 73 -14.33 -17.46 -11.41
C GLY A 73 -15.39 -18.32 -10.74
N GLY A 74 -15.96 -17.83 -9.65
CA GLY A 74 -17.07 -18.48 -8.99
C GLY A 74 -18.23 -18.51 -9.96
N THR A 75 -18.36 -19.60 -10.71
CA THR A 75 -19.64 -19.99 -11.27
C THR A 75 -20.48 -20.43 -10.08
N GLU A 76 -21.26 -19.50 -9.53
CA GLU A 76 -22.42 -19.87 -8.74
C GLU A 76 -23.35 -20.66 -9.68
N SER A 77 -23.31 -21.98 -9.55
CA SER A 77 -24.34 -22.88 -10.04
C SER A 77 -25.02 -23.48 -8.82
N LEU A 78 -26.22 -22.99 -8.53
CA LEU A 78 -27.36 -23.77 -8.04
C LEU A 78 -28.64 -23.12 -8.56
#